data_AF-W9UWM7-F1
#
_entry.id   AF-W9UWM7-F1
#
_cell.length_a   1.000
_cell.length_b   1.000
_cell.length_c   1.000
_cell.angle_alpha   90.00
_cell.angle_beta   90.00
_cell.angle_gamma   90.00
#
_symmetry.space_group_name_H-M   'P 1'
#
loop_
_entity.id
_entity.type
_entity.pdbx_description
1 polymer ?
#
loop_
_entity_poly.entity_id
_entity_poly.type
_entity_poly.pdbx_seq_one_letter_code
_entity_poly.pdbx_strand_id
1 'polypeptide(L)'
;MIGHLRGILLEKNPPFMLLDVAGVGYEIEASMNTFYRLPEVGKEVSLYTHMVVREDAQLLYGFADIQEKGLFRELIKTNGVGPKLAITILSGTQGDALFVV
;
A
#
# COMPACT_ATOMS: atom_id res chain seq x y z
N MET A 1 -12.00 9.71 3.97
CA MET A 1 -10.64 9.28 3.55
C MET A 1 -10.08 8.37 4.64
N ILE A 2 -9.61 7.17 4.29
CA ILE A 2 -8.95 6.26 5.23
C ILE A 2 -7.45 6.54 5.14
N GLY A 3 -6.85 7.01 6.24
CA GLY A 3 -5.45 7.44 6.25
C GLY A 3 -4.49 6.50 6.97
N HIS A 4 -5.03 5.65 7.84
CA HIS A 4 -4.31 4.67 8.65
C HIS A 4 -5.27 3.56 9.06
N LEU A 5 -4.79 2.32 9.10
CA LEU A 5 -5.51 1.17 9.63
C LEU A 5 -4.60 0.40 10.58
N ARG A 6 -5.20 -0.15 11.65
CA ARG A 6 -4.52 -1.05 12.58
C ARG A 6 -5.45 -2.23 12.86
N GLY A 7 -4.94 -3.43 12.70
CA GLY A 7 -5.76 -4.63 12.75
C GLY A 7 -4.96 -5.92 12.64
N ILE A 8 -5.67 -7.04 12.53
CA ILE A 8 -5.07 -8.38 12.41
C ILE A 8 -4.90 -8.74 10.94
N LEU A 9 -3.68 -9.14 10.58
CA LEU A 9 -3.37 -9.60 9.24
C LEU A 9 -3.98 -10.98 8.99
N LEU A 10 -5.05 -11.05 8.19
CA LEU A 10 -5.73 -12.31 7.89
C LEU A 10 -5.08 -13.08 6.75
N GLU A 11 -4.63 -12.37 5.70
CA GLU A 11 -4.06 -13.01 4.51
C GLU A 11 -2.93 -12.17 3.89
N LYS A 12 -1.95 -12.85 3.29
CA LYS A 12 -0.87 -12.25 2.49
C LYS A 12 -0.83 -12.93 1.12
N ASN A 13 -1.19 -12.21 0.06
CA ASN A 13 -1.12 -12.68 -1.32
C ASN A 13 -0.69 -11.54 -2.25
N PRO A 14 0.61 -11.22 -2.32
CA PRO A 14 1.11 -10.05 -3.04
C PRO A 14 0.53 -9.90 -4.45
N PRO A 15 0.06 -8.71 -4.85
CA PRO A 15 0.19 -7.43 -4.12
C PRO A 15 -0.94 -7.17 -3.10
N PHE A 16 -1.83 -8.13 -2.85
CA PHE A 16 -3.00 -7.97 -1.97
C PHE A 16 -2.78 -8.54 -0.57
N MET A 17 -3.42 -7.91 0.41
CA MET A 17 -3.52 -8.41 1.77
C MET A 17 -4.92 -8.13 2.33
N LEU A 18 -5.34 -8.96 3.28
CA LEU A 18 -6.60 -8.78 3.99
C LEU A 18 -6.31 -8.41 5.44
N LEU A 19 -6.85 -7.27 5.89
CA LEU A 19 -6.70 -6.78 7.25
C LEU A 19 -8.06 -6.72 7.95
N ASP A 20 -8.20 -7.41 9.08
CA ASP A 20 -9.36 -7.27 9.95
C ASP A 20 -9.17 -6.11 10.93
N VAL A 21 -10.02 -5.10 10.82
CA VAL A 21 -10.08 -3.97 11.74
C VAL A 21 -11.43 -4.00 12.45
N ALA A 22 -11.42 -4.54 13.67
CA ALA A 22 -12.60 -4.63 14.55
C ALA A 22 -13.82 -5.32 13.90
N GLY A 23 -13.59 -6.40 13.14
CA GLY A 23 -14.61 -7.20 12.47
C GLY A 23 -14.88 -6.78 11.02
N VAL A 24 -14.18 -5.78 10.49
CA VAL A 24 -14.30 -5.32 9.10
C VAL A 24 -13.03 -5.68 8.33
N GLY A 25 -13.20 -6.51 7.30
CA GLY A 25 -12.12 -6.88 6.38
C GLY A 25 -11.84 -5.79 5.35
N TYR A 26 -10.61 -5.27 5.35
CA TYR A 26 -10.10 -4.36 4.34
C TYR A 26 -9.15 -5.10 3.40
N GLU A 27 -9.50 -5.14 2.12
CA GLU A 27 -8.57 -5.53 1.05
C GLU A 27 -7.66 -4.34 0.75
N ILE A 28 -6.36 -4.58 0.82
CA ILE A 28 -5.32 -3.56 0.67
C ILE A 28 -4.30 -4.03 -0.35
N GLU A 29 -3.99 -3.18 -1.33
CA GLU A 29 -2.85 -3.37 -2.23
C GLU A 29 -1.59 -2.71 -1.65
N ALA A 30 -0.44 -3.37 -1.72
CA ALA A 30 0.82 -2.83 -1.23
C ALA A 30 2.01 -3.22 -2.11
N SER A 31 3.10 -2.47 -1.99
CA SER A 31 4.36 -2.79 -2.66
C SER A 31 5.07 -3.98 -2.02
N MET A 32 5.99 -4.61 -2.75
CA MET A 32 6.85 -5.64 -2.17
C MET A 32 7.67 -5.15 -0.98
N ASN A 33 8.09 -3.88 -0.97
CA ASN A 33 8.80 -3.28 0.18
C ASN A 33 7.95 -3.31 1.45
N THR A 34 6.66 -2.99 1.33
CA THR A 34 5.72 -3.13 2.44
C THR A 34 5.54 -4.60 2.82
N PHE A 35 5.37 -5.51 1.85
CA PHE A 35 5.20 -6.95 2.14
C PHE A 35 6.35 -7.58 2.93
N TYR A 36 7.60 -7.20 2.63
CA TYR A 36 8.77 -7.68 3.37
C TYR A 36 8.79 -7.24 4.83
N ARG A 37 8.07 -6.18 5.18
CA ARG A 37 7.98 -5.64 6.54
C ARG A 37 6.74 -6.09 7.30
N LEU A 38 5.79 -6.74 6.63
CA LEU A 38 4.59 -7.24 7.27
C LEU A 38 4.91 -8.41 8.21
N PRO A 39 4.24 -8.50 9.37
CA PRO A 39 4.37 -9.64 10.26
C PRO A 39 3.75 -10.91 9.63
N GLU A 40 3.78 -12.01 10.38
CA GLU A 40 3.07 -13.24 10.03
C GLU A 40 1.54 -13.03 10.06
N VAL A 41 0.81 -13.88 9.33
CA VAL A 41 -0.65 -13.96 9.41
C VAL A 41 -1.10 -14.26 10.85
N GLY A 42 -2.19 -13.63 11.28
CA GLY A 42 -2.72 -13.70 12.64
C GLY A 42 -2.08 -12.71 13.62
N LYS A 43 -1.12 -11.89 13.17
CA LYS A 43 -0.51 -10.83 14.00
C LYS A 43 -1.08 -9.46 13.69
N GLU A 44 -0.99 -8.56 14.67
CA GLU A 44 -1.38 -7.17 14.51
C GLU A 44 -0.38 -6.43 13.63
N VAL A 45 -0.89 -5.57 12.73
CA VAL A 45 -0.10 -4.65 11.92
C VAL A 45 -0.78 -3.29 11.86
N SER A 46 0.03 -2.23 11.74
CA SER A 46 -0.42 -0.87 11.47
C SER A 46 0.10 -0.43 10.12
N LEU A 47 -0.78 0.15 9.30
CA LEU A 47 -0.47 0.58 7.94
C LEU A 47 -0.93 2.02 7.74
N TYR A 48 -0.09 2.81 7.08
CA TYR A 48 -0.53 4.06 6.48
C TYR A 48 -1.24 3.74 5.17
N THR A 49 -2.35 4.42 4.89
CA THR A 49 -3.14 4.11 3.70
C THR A 49 -3.39 5.30 2.80
N HIS A 50 -3.56 5.05 1.51
CA HIS A 50 -4.05 6.01 0.53
C HIS A 50 -5.23 5.41 -0.22
N MET A 51 -6.38 6.06 -0.13
CA MET A 51 -7.62 5.60 -0.77
C MET A 51 -7.79 6.30 -2.12
N VAL A 52 -7.91 5.52 -3.20
CA VAL A 52 -8.21 6.01 -4.54
C VAL A 52 -9.68 5.74 -4.83
N VAL A 53 -10.44 6.79 -5.12
CA VAL A 53 -11.85 6.71 -5.49
C VAL A 53 -11.98 6.97 -6.98
N ARG A 54 -12.60 6.03 -7.69
CA ARG A 54 -12.99 6.13 -9.10
C ARG A 54 -14.51 6.00 -9.19
N GLU A 55 -15.06 6.18 -10.37
CA GLU A 55 -16.50 6.05 -10.60
C GLU A 55 -17.02 4.62 -10.34
N ASP A 56 -16.18 3.61 -10.58
CA ASP A 56 -16.50 2.18 -10.54
C ASP A 56 -15.81 1.41 -9.40
N ALA A 57 -14.90 2.06 -8.66
CA ALA A 57 -14.07 1.38 -7.67
C ALA A 57 -13.61 2.28 -6.53
N GLN A 58 -13.46 1.69 -5.35
CA GLN A 58 -12.74 2.26 -4.21
C GLN A 58 -11.57 1.34 -3.88
N LEU A 59 -10.36 1.81 -4.12
CA LEU A 59 -9.13 1.05 -3.94
C LEU A 59 -8.37 1.58 -2.73
N LEU A 60 -7.78 0.68 -1.95
CA LEU A 60 -7.00 1.05 -0.78
C LEU A 60 -5.56 0.56 -0.94
N TYR A 61 -4.62 1.50 -0.89
CA TYR A 61 -3.19 1.21 -0.95
C TYR A 61 -2.58 1.34 0.44
N GLY A 62 -1.76 0.38 0.85
CA GLY A 62 -1.13 0.30 2.16
C GLY A 62 0.39 0.46 2.10
N PHE A 63 0.94 1.10 3.14
CA PHE A 63 2.36 1.40 3.27
C PHE A 63 2.81 1.17 4.70
N ALA A 64 3.98 0.54 4.86
CA ALA A 64 4.53 0.23 6.18
C ALA A 64 5.16 1.46 6.88
N ASP A 65 5.37 2.58 6.18
CA ASP A 65 5.71 3.87 6.78
C ASP A 65 5.16 5.07 5.98
N ILE A 66 5.34 6.27 6.55
CA ILE A 66 4.82 7.50 5.97
C ILE A 66 5.65 7.98 4.77
N GLN A 67 6.93 7.62 4.71
CA GLN A 67 7.85 8.00 3.64
C GLN A 67 7.47 7.29 2.33
N GLU A 68 7.20 5.99 2.38
CA GLU A 68 6.76 5.19 1.24
C GLU A 68 5.39 5.68 0.73
N LYS A 69 4.45 5.98 1.63
CA LYS A 69 3.17 6.62 1.26
C LYS A 69 3.39 7.98 0.59
N GLY A 70 4.35 8.76 1.07
CA GLY A 70 4.75 10.04 0.48
C GLY A 70 5.24 9.86 -0.96
N LEU A 71 6.17 8.92 -1.17
CA LEU A 71 6.72 8.61 -2.49
C LEU A 71 5.62 8.12 -3.45
N PHE A 72 4.74 7.22 -3.02
CA PHE A 72 3.58 6.81 -3.80
C PHE A 72 2.75 8.01 -4.27
N ARG A 73 2.46 8.96 -3.36
CA ARG A 73 1.66 10.14 -3.68
C ARG A 73 2.35 11.09 -4.65
N GLU A 74 3.67 11.21 -4.61
CA GLU A 74 4.40 11.99 -5.60
C GLU A 74 4.41 11.28 -6.97
N LEU A 75 4.59 9.95 -6.98
CA LEU A 75 4.57 9.17 -8.21
C LEU A 75 3.25 9.34 -8.96
N ILE A 76 2.11 9.22 -8.28
CA ILE A 76 0.78 9.31 -8.95
C ILE A 76 0.39 10.72 -9.42
N LYS A 77 1.16 11.76 -9.07
CA LYS A 77 0.98 13.11 -9.65
C LYS A 77 1.64 13.23 -11.01
N THR A 78 2.60 12.38 -11.33
CA THR A 78 3.32 12.40 -12.60
C THR A 78 2.40 11.93 -13.73
N ASN A 79 2.37 12.69 -14.83
CA ASN A 79 1.59 12.33 -16.00
C ASN A 79 1.95 10.92 -16.50
N GLY A 80 0.94 10.08 -16.70
CA GLY A 80 1.12 8.70 -17.15
C GLY A 80 1.43 7.69 -16.03
N VAL A 81 1.59 8.13 -14.78
CA VAL A 81 1.84 7.23 -13.64
C VAL A 81 0.57 7.07 -12.82
N GLY A 82 -0.11 5.93 -12.99
CA GLY A 82 -1.26 5.54 -12.17
C GLY A 82 -0.85 4.76 -10.90
N PRO A 83 -1.78 4.57 -9.95
CA PRO A 83 -1.54 3.82 -8.71
C PRO A 83 -0.86 2.46 -8.88
N LYS A 84 -1.31 1.66 -9.86
CA LYS A 84 -0.74 0.34 -10.15
C LYS A 84 0.73 0.42 -10.58
N LEU A 85 1.07 1.37 -11.45
CA LEU A 85 2.45 1.59 -11.89
C LEU A 85 3.30 2.11 -10.73
N ALA A 86 2.76 2.98 -9.88
CA ALA A 86 3.46 3.46 -8.69
C ALA A 86 3.81 2.30 -7.72
N ILE A 87 2.89 1.35 -7.47
CA ILE A 87 3.17 0.14 -6.68
C ILE A 87 4.27 -0.71 -7.33
N THR A 88 4.25 -0.88 -8.65
CA THR A 88 5.31 -1.60 -9.38
C THR A 88 6.67 -0.92 -9.22
N ILE A 89 6.73 0.41 -9.39
CA ILE A 89 7.96 1.19 -9.21
C ILE A 89 8.49 1.01 -7.79
N LEU A 90 7.63 1.21 -6.77
CA LEU A 90 8.00 1.04 -5.37
C LEU A 90 8.48 -0.37 -5.04
N SER A 91 7.92 -1.39 -5.69
CA SER A 91 8.33 -2.79 -5.49
C SER A 91 9.72 -3.10 -6.06
N GLY A 92 10.18 -2.33 -7.07
CA GLY A 92 11.50 -2.48 -7.68
C GLY A 92 12.58 -1.61 -7.05
N THR A 93 12.21 -0.50 -6.41
CA THR A 93 13.15 0.40 -5.72
C THR A 93 13.27 0.01 -4.25
N GLN A 94 14.29 -0.78 -3.88
CA GLN A 94 14.79 -0.68 -2.50
C GLN A 94 15.44 0.70 -2.35
N GLY A 95 15.18 1.38 -1.23
CA GLY A 95 15.42 2.81 -1.05
C GLY A 95 16.71 3.37 -1.66
N ASP A 96 16.58 4.61 -2.16
CA ASP A 96 17.65 5.55 -2.56
C ASP A 96 18.04 5.68 -4.05
N ALA A 97 17.32 5.08 -5.01
CA ALA A 97 17.60 5.38 -6.42
C ALA A 97 16.35 5.43 -7.29
N LEU A 98 15.89 6.64 -7.58
CA LEU A 98 15.07 6.95 -8.75
C LEU A 98 15.82 8.03 -9.56
N PHE A 99 16.70 7.58 -10.45
CA PHE A 99 17.14 8.41 -11.57
C PHE A 99 15.98 8.44 -12.57
N VAL A 100 15.36 9.60 -12.68
CA VAL A 100 14.46 9.91 -13.80
C VAL A 100 15.36 10.14 -15.01
N VAL A 101 15.22 9.29 -16.03
CA VAL A 101 15.77 9.51 -17.38
C VAL A 101 14.75 10.29 -18.18
#